data_AF-A0A9J6GLN6-F1
#
_entry.id   AF-A0A9J6GLN6-F1
#
_cell.length_a   1.000
_cell.length_b   1.000
_cell.length_c   1.000
_cell.angle_alpha   90.00
_cell.angle_beta   90.00
_cell.angle_gamma   90.00
#
_symmetry.space_group_name_H-M   'P 1'
#
loop_
_entity.id
_entity.type
_entity.pdbx_description
1 polymer ?
#
loop_
_entity_poly.entity_id
_entity_poly.type
_entity_poly.pdbx_seq_one_letter_code
_entity_poly.pdbx_strand_id
1 'polypeptide(L)'
;MNQALPLLLATKNESPSKVAGMECSQEQPITRPRSLKYQKRAESNMLLEPFINATRHITSRGNFSKMIMPLANFLPNTTLDYYVYLGSLTFPPCTTNILVLVFSNPVDIGAQQASTL
;
A
#
# COMPACT_ATOMS: atom_id res chain seq x y z
N MET A 1 -30.83 -25.97 14.52
CA MET A 1 -30.57 -24.98 15.59
C MET A 1 -29.30 -25.39 16.32
N ASN A 2 -28.35 -24.46 16.39
CA ASN A 2 -27.23 -24.30 17.33
C ASN A 2 -26.13 -25.38 17.47
N GLN A 3 -25.01 -25.10 16.77
CA GLN A 3 -23.68 -24.72 17.31
C GLN A 3 -23.14 -25.38 18.59
N ALA A 4 -21.93 -25.94 18.49
CA ALA A 4 -20.75 -25.46 19.22
C ALA A 4 -19.45 -26.03 18.61
N LEU A 5 -18.55 -25.13 18.20
CA LEU A 5 -17.09 -25.35 18.16
C LEU A 5 -16.59 -25.38 19.63
N PRO A 6 -15.46 -26.02 19.97
CA PRO A 6 -14.17 -25.41 19.66
C PRO A 6 -13.01 -26.42 19.47
N LEU A 7 -11.95 -26.01 18.78
CA LEU A 7 -10.57 -26.33 19.22
C LEU A 7 -9.61 -25.33 18.60
N LEU A 8 -9.11 -24.48 19.47
CA LEU A 8 -8.21 -23.37 19.22
C LEU A 8 -6.90 -23.75 19.90
N LEU A 9 -5.93 -24.24 19.13
CA LEU A 9 -4.54 -24.40 19.58
C LEU A 9 -3.61 -24.12 18.39
N ALA A 10 -3.35 -22.85 18.14
CA ALA A 10 -2.09 -22.43 17.55
C ALA A 10 -1.27 -21.81 18.69
N THR A 11 -0.30 -22.56 19.15
CA THR A 11 0.57 -22.26 20.28
C THR A 11 1.51 -21.09 19.96
N LYS A 12 1.45 -20.07 20.82
CA LYS A 12 2.57 -19.33 21.40
C LYS A 12 3.71 -18.93 20.43
N ASN A 13 3.51 -17.82 19.74
CA ASN A 13 4.52 -16.78 19.54
C ASN A 13 3.80 -15.45 19.25
N GLU A 14 3.48 -14.68 20.29
CA GLU A 14 3.27 -13.23 20.16
C GLU A 14 4.57 -12.62 19.58
N SER A 15 4.59 -11.73 18.58
CA SER A 15 3.53 -11.04 17.84
C SER A 15 4.15 -10.39 16.57
N PRO A 16 3.43 -10.32 15.43
CA PRO A 16 3.64 -9.27 14.45
C PRO A 16 2.43 -8.33 14.53
N SER A 17 2.18 -7.79 15.73
CA SER A 17 1.14 -6.78 15.95
C SER A 17 1.63 -5.45 15.36
N LYS A 18 1.63 -5.31 14.02
CA LYS A 18 1.60 -4.06 13.22
C LYS A 18 1.94 -4.26 11.72
N VAL A 19 1.52 -5.35 11.08
CA VAL A 19 1.15 -5.21 9.67
C VAL A 19 -0.35 -4.97 9.68
N ALA A 20 -0.75 -3.68 9.75
CA ALA A 20 -2.14 -3.30 9.59
C ALA A 20 -2.64 -3.95 8.28
N GLY A 21 -3.47 -4.98 8.42
CA GLY A 21 -4.01 -5.73 7.31
C GLY A 21 -4.71 -4.74 6.38
N MET A 22 -4.32 -4.76 5.11
CA MET A 22 -5.06 -4.08 4.06
C MET A 22 -6.33 -4.88 3.79
N GLU A 23 -7.25 -4.88 4.76
CA GLU A 23 -8.53 -5.57 4.68
C GLU A 23 -9.56 -4.62 4.05
N CYS A 24 -10.41 -5.16 3.17
CA CYS A 24 -11.39 -4.37 2.45
C CYS A 24 -12.46 -3.82 3.41
N SER A 25 -12.69 -2.51 3.40
CA SER A 25 -13.84 -1.89 4.06
C SER A 25 -14.95 -1.68 3.03
N GLN A 26 -16.07 -2.38 3.19
CA GLN A 26 -17.17 -2.40 2.21
C GLN A 26 -18.05 -1.14 2.23
N GLU A 27 -17.80 -0.19 3.15
CA GLU A 27 -18.70 0.94 3.43
C GLU A 27 -18.07 2.32 3.24
N GLN A 28 -17.00 2.42 2.43
CA GLN A 28 -16.31 3.68 2.18
C GLN A 28 -16.25 3.99 0.67
N PRO A 29 -16.36 5.28 0.27
CA PRO A 29 -16.10 5.67 -1.11
C PRO A 29 -14.73 5.15 -1.54
N ILE A 30 -14.64 4.65 -2.79
CA ILE A 30 -13.48 3.96 -3.39
C ILE A 30 -12.17 4.57 -2.89
N THR A 31 -11.60 3.99 -1.84
CA THR A 31 -10.37 4.47 -1.24
C THR A 31 -9.24 3.73 -1.94
N ARG A 32 -8.37 4.48 -2.61
CA ARG A 32 -7.35 3.95 -3.53
C ARG A 32 -6.50 2.88 -2.81
N PRO A 33 -6.27 1.69 -3.41
CA PRO A 33 -5.35 0.70 -2.84
C PRO A 33 -3.98 1.35 -2.64
N ARG A 34 -3.46 1.27 -1.41
CA ARG A 34 -2.16 1.85 -1.03
C ARG A 34 -1.22 0.71 -0.63
N SER A 35 -0.80 -0.09 -1.61
CA SER A 35 0.03 -1.28 -1.37
C SER A 35 1.48 -0.95 -1.02
N LEU A 36 1.98 0.21 -1.46
CA LEU A 36 3.35 0.65 -1.18
C LEU A 36 3.38 1.48 0.10
N LYS A 37 4.15 1.01 1.09
CA LYS A 37 4.44 1.77 2.30
C LYS A 37 5.37 2.92 1.96
N TYR A 38 5.07 4.11 2.48
CA TYR A 38 5.95 5.27 2.37
C TYR A 38 6.23 5.89 3.74
N GLN A 39 7.39 6.53 3.87
CA GLN A 39 7.78 7.29 5.05
C GLN A 39 7.98 8.75 4.65
N LYS A 40 7.35 9.67 5.39
CA LYS A 40 7.57 11.10 5.19
C LYS A 40 8.94 11.49 5.75
N ARG A 41 9.75 12.20 4.96
CA ARG A 41 11.01 12.82 5.40
C ARG A 41 10.97 14.33 5.22
N ALA A 42 11.92 15.03 5.85
CA ALA A 42 12.10 16.47 5.67
C ALA A 42 12.52 16.80 4.22
N GLU A 43 13.40 15.97 3.65
CA GLU A 43 13.94 16.15 2.30
C GLU A 43 13.07 15.51 1.23
N SER A 44 13.01 16.16 0.06
CA SER A 44 12.31 15.66 -1.12
C SER A 44 13.08 14.53 -1.79
N ASN A 45 12.37 13.48 -2.20
CA ASN A 45 12.92 12.41 -3.01
C ASN A 45 12.94 12.83 -4.48
N MET A 46 14.13 13.20 -4.98
CA MET A 46 14.32 13.65 -6.36
C MET A 46 13.93 12.59 -7.41
N LEU A 47 13.99 11.30 -7.06
CA LEU A 47 13.62 10.21 -7.98
C LEU A 47 12.12 10.19 -8.28
N LEU A 48 11.30 10.78 -7.39
CA LEU A 48 9.85 10.87 -7.53
C LEU A 48 9.39 12.16 -8.23
N GLU A 49 10.27 13.12 -8.48
CA GLU A 49 9.90 14.41 -9.09
C GLU A 49 9.15 14.29 -10.43
N PRO A 50 9.52 13.40 -11.36
CA PRO A 50 8.74 13.22 -12.59
C PRO A 50 7.27 12.88 -12.29
N PHE A 51 7.03 12.07 -11.25
CA PHE A 51 5.69 11.64 -10.83
C PHE A 51 4.94 12.75 -10.14
N ILE A 52 5.57 13.42 -9.17
CA ILE A 52 4.95 14.56 -8.48
C ILE A 52 4.58 15.65 -9.49
N ASN A 53 5.46 15.97 -10.45
CA ASN A 53 5.17 16.95 -11.50
C ASN A 53 4.00 16.50 -12.39
N ALA A 54 3.98 15.24 -12.83
CA ALA A 54 2.89 14.72 -13.64
C ALA A 54 1.53 14.79 -12.93
N THR A 55 1.48 14.55 -11.62
CA THR A 55 0.23 14.61 -10.86
C THR A 55 -0.39 16.00 -10.80
N ARG A 56 0.40 17.08 -10.89
CA ARG A 56 -0.14 18.46 -10.90
C ARG A 56 -1.01 18.77 -12.10
N HIS A 57 -0.84 18.03 -13.20
CA HIS A 57 -1.63 18.21 -14.42
C HIS A 57 -2.94 17.41 -14.41
N ILE A 58 -3.13 16.49 -13.45
CA ILE A 58 -4.30 15.60 -13.37
C ILE A 58 -5.25 16.15 -12.30
N THR A 59 -5.92 17.26 -12.61
CA THR A 59 -6.84 17.94 -11.67
C THR A 59 -8.26 17.39 -11.72
N SER A 60 -8.64 16.72 -12.82
CA SER A 60 -10.00 16.24 -13.07
C SER A 60 -10.03 14.75 -13.33
N ARG A 61 -11.13 14.10 -12.93
CA ARG A 61 -11.38 12.69 -13.23
C ARG A 61 -11.37 12.46 -14.74
N GLY A 62 -10.66 11.44 -15.20
CA GLY A 62 -10.55 11.09 -16.63
C GLY A 62 -9.47 11.85 -17.41
N ASN A 63 -8.84 12.87 -16.81
CA ASN A 63 -7.61 13.45 -17.36
C ASN A 63 -6.42 12.52 -17.08
N PHE A 64 -5.42 12.54 -17.96
CA PHE A 64 -4.17 11.82 -17.80
C PHE A 64 -2.99 12.68 -18.22
N SER A 65 -1.83 12.44 -17.58
CA SER A 65 -0.56 13.06 -17.94
C SER A 65 0.45 11.97 -18.30
N LYS A 66 1.25 12.21 -19.34
CA LYS A 66 2.31 11.28 -19.75
C LYS A 66 3.56 11.54 -18.91
N MET A 67 4.14 10.46 -18.41
CA MET A 67 5.40 10.50 -17.67
C MET A 67 6.21 9.24 -18.00
N ILE A 68 7.54 9.38 -18.04
CA ILE A 68 8.46 8.27 -18.19
C ILE A 68 9.45 8.32 -17.03
N MET A 69 9.56 7.21 -16.29
CA MET A 69 10.58 7.01 -15.27
C MET A 69 10.81 5.51 -15.03
N PRO A 70 11.98 5.09 -14.53
CA PRO A 70 12.22 3.70 -14.16
C PRO A 70 11.30 3.27 -13.01
N LEU A 71 10.72 2.06 -13.09
CA LEU A 71 9.88 1.50 -12.01
C LEU A 71 10.65 1.37 -10.69
N ALA A 72 11.96 1.12 -10.77
CA ALA A 72 12.83 1.02 -9.60
C ALA A 72 12.81 2.28 -8.72
N ASN A 73 12.49 3.46 -9.28
CA ASN A 73 12.37 4.70 -8.50
C ASN A 73 11.19 4.69 -7.51
N PHE A 74 10.22 3.80 -7.69
CA PHE A 74 9.10 3.59 -6.77
C PHE A 74 9.33 2.45 -5.78
N LEU A 75 10.50 1.81 -5.81
CA LEU A 75 10.81 0.72 -4.90
C LEU A 75 11.66 1.22 -3.73
N PRO A 76 11.58 0.56 -2.57
CA PRO A 76 12.52 0.82 -1.49
C PRO A 76 13.95 0.50 -1.94
N ASN A 77 14.95 1.13 -1.31
CA ASN A 77 16.37 0.84 -1.59
C ASN A 77 16.73 -0.64 -1.40
N THR A 78 15.98 -1.36 -0.56
CA THR A 78 16.15 -2.79 -0.31
C THR A 78 14.82 -3.52 -0.44
N THR A 79 14.80 -4.52 -1.33
CA THR A 79 13.62 -5.35 -1.63
C THR A 79 13.73 -6.78 -1.09
N LEU A 80 14.80 -7.08 -0.36
CA LEU A 80 15.09 -8.42 0.17
C LEU A 80 14.14 -8.83 1.30
N ASP A 81 13.70 -7.86 2.11
CA ASP A 81 12.78 -8.08 3.22
C ASP A 81 11.35 -7.73 2.81
N TYR A 82 10.48 -8.74 2.82
CA TYR A 82 9.07 -8.58 2.46
C TYR A 82 8.20 -9.61 3.18
N TYR A 83 6.91 -9.30 3.28
CA TYR A 83 5.87 -10.19 3.77
C TYR A 83 4.98 -10.61 2.61
N VAL A 84 4.60 -11.89 2.60
CA VAL A 84 3.62 -12.44 1.65
C VAL A 84 2.47 -13.03 2.45
N TYR A 85 1.25 -12.67 2.07
CA TYR A 85 0.05 -13.24 2.67
C TYR A 85 -1.09 -13.32 1.65
N LEU A 86 -2.04 -14.21 1.91
CA LEU A 86 -3.30 -14.24 1.17
C LEU A 86 -4.23 -13.15 1.71
N GLY A 87 -4.65 -12.24 0.85
CA GLY A 87 -5.51 -11.11 1.19
C GLY A 87 -6.72 -11.00 0.27
N SER A 88 -7.28 -9.79 0.23
CA SER A 88 -8.36 -9.42 -0.68
C SER A 88 -8.05 -8.13 -1.43
N LEU A 89 -8.77 -7.87 -2.52
CA LEU A 89 -8.76 -6.53 -3.12
C LEU A 89 -9.21 -5.51 -2.09
N THR A 90 -8.49 -4.41 -1.94
CA THR A 90 -8.84 -3.35 -0.97
C THR A 90 -9.93 -2.42 -1.47
N PHE A 91 -10.61 -2.78 -2.57
CA PHE A 91 -11.72 -2.07 -3.14
C PHE A 91 -12.79 -3.09 -3.59
N PRO A 92 -14.09 -2.72 -3.58
CA PRO A 92 -15.16 -3.60 -4.05
C PRO A 92 -14.86 -4.16 -5.45
N PRO A 93 -15.06 -5.46 -5.70
CA PRO A 93 -15.87 -6.41 -4.92
C PRO A 93 -15.12 -7.15 -3.79
N CYS A 94 -13.95 -6.67 -3.37
CA CYS A 94 -13.18 -7.26 -2.26
C CYS A 94 -12.82 -8.74 -2.48
N THR A 95 -12.55 -9.14 -3.73
CA THR A 95 -12.21 -10.52 -4.09
C THR A 95 -11.09 -11.06 -3.21
N THR A 96 -11.33 -12.19 -2.55
CA THR A 96 -10.42 -12.85 -1.62
C THR A 96 -9.44 -13.78 -2.34
N ASN A 97 -8.49 -14.33 -1.58
CA ASN A 97 -7.49 -15.30 -2.04
C ASN A 97 -6.53 -14.75 -3.10
N ILE A 98 -6.20 -13.45 -3.02
CA ILE A 98 -5.13 -12.87 -3.81
C ILE A 98 -3.81 -12.93 -3.03
N LEU A 99 -2.71 -13.24 -3.70
CA LEU A 99 -1.37 -13.19 -3.11
C LEU A 99 -0.93 -11.72 -3.03
N VAL A 100 -0.68 -11.22 -1.82
CA VAL A 100 -0.22 -9.84 -1.58
C VAL A 100 1.22 -9.87 -1.12
N LEU A 101 2.07 -9.06 -1.75
CA LEU A 101 3.46 -8.82 -1.35
C LEU A 101 3.60 -7.40 -0.81
N VAL A 102 4.20 -7.28 0.38
CA VAL A 102 4.45 -5.99 1.03
C VAL A 102 5.92 -5.91 1.44
N PHE A 103 6.67 -4.96 0.88
CA PHE A 103 8.04 -4.70 1.31
C PHE A 103 8.08 -4.24 2.77
N SER A 104 9.08 -4.72 3.52
CA SER A 104 9.30 -4.33 4.90
C SER A 104 9.77 -2.88 4.99
N ASN A 105 10.63 -2.45 4.07
CA ASN A 105 11.17 -1.10 4.02
C ASN A 105 10.22 -0.16 3.27
N PRO A 106 9.97 1.06 3.79
CA PRO A 106 9.15 2.05 3.11
C PRO A 106 9.94 2.79 2.03
N VAL A 107 9.23 3.41 1.09
CA VAL A 107 9.79 4.42 0.17
C VAL A 107 9.75 5.79 0.83
N ASP A 108 10.86 6.51 0.80
CA ASP A 108 10.92 7.87 1.34
C ASP A 108 10.27 8.86 0.38
N ILE A 109 9.43 9.75 0.93
CA ILE A 109 8.82 10.87 0.22
C ILE A 109 8.94 12.14 1.07
N GLY A 110 9.27 13.27 0.46
CA GLY A 110 9.36 14.54 1.18
C GLY A 110 8.01 15.00 1.72
N ALA A 111 8.00 15.68 2.85
CA ALA A 111 6.76 16.17 3.46
C ALA A 111 5.95 17.07 2.52
N GLN A 112 6.63 17.94 1.76
CA GLN A 112 6.01 18.81 0.74
C GLN A 112 5.49 18.02 -0.47
N GLN A 113 6.24 17.00 -0.91
CA GLN A 113 5.81 16.11 -1.99
C GLN A 113 4.54 15.35 -1.58
N ALA A 114 4.52 14.81 -0.36
CA ALA A 114 3.39 14.07 0.18
C ALA A 114 2.14 14.94 0.44
N SER A 115 2.28 16.26 0.63
CA SER A 115 1.14 17.18 0.71
C SER A 115 0.57 17.58 -0.65
N THR A 116 1.29 17.29 -1.74
CA THR A 116 0.85 17.58 -3.11
C THR A 116 -0.03 16.47 -3.69
N LEU A 117 0.03 15.28 -3.09
CA LEU A 117 -0.71 14.06 -3.48
C LEU A 117 -2.01 13.91 -2.68
#